data_AF-A0A6N8YH97-F1
#
_entry.id   AF-A0A6N8YH97-F1
#
_cell.length_a   1.000
_cell.length_b   1.000
_cell.length_c   1.000
_cell.angle_alpha   90.00
_cell.angle_beta   90.00
_cell.angle_gamma   90.00
#
_symmetry.space_group_name_H-M   'P 1'
#
loop_
_entity.id
_entity.type
_entity.pdbx_description
1 polymer ?
#
loop_
_entity_poly.entity_id
_entity_poly.type
_entity_poly.pdbx_seq_one_letter_code
_entity_poly.pdbx_strand_id
1 'polypeptide(L)' 'HYTRRADANRAYVEGTPVRALCGKVWVPSRDPSRYPVCPECTKIRERLRRRAFN' A
#
# COMPACT_ATOMS: atom_id res chain seq x y z
N HIS A 1 -1.37 -5.04 -1.29
CA HIS A 1 -1.91 -3.70 -1.61
C HIS A 1 -0.78 -2.70 -1.71
N TYR A 2 -0.97 -1.55 -2.37
CA TYR A 2 0.06 -0.49 -2.40
C TYR A 2 -0.24 0.60 -1.37
N THR A 3 0.81 1.01 -0.66
CA THR A 3 0.87 2.17 0.22
C THR A 3 2.28 2.78 0.11
N ARG A 4 2.52 3.92 0.76
CA ARG A 4 3.87 4.49 0.84
C ARG A 4 4.76 3.57 1.67
N ARG A 5 5.97 3.29 1.17
CA ARG A 5 6.93 2.38 1.84
C ARG A 5 7.25 2.84 3.28
N ALA A 6 7.44 4.14 3.48
CA ALA A 6 7.72 4.71 4.79
C ALA A 6 6.56 4.47 5.78
N ASP A 7 5.31 4.65 5.33
CA ASP A 7 4.12 4.46 6.18
C ASP A 7 3.93 2.98 6.52
N ALA A 8 4.12 2.06 5.56
CA ALA A 8 4.08 0.63 5.84
C ALA A 8 5.16 0.18 6.83
N ASN A 9 6.38 0.70 6.69
CA ASN A 9 7.49 0.34 7.57
C ASN A 9 7.24 0.82 9.01
N ARG A 10 6.78 2.07 9.16
CA ARG A 10 6.40 2.62 10.48
C ARG A 10 5.25 1.84 11.10
N ALA A 11 4.19 1.59 10.34
CA ALA A 11 3.03 0.81 10.79
C ALA A 11 3.38 -0.62 11.20
N TYR A 12 4.33 -1.26 10.51
CA TYR A 12 4.83 -2.59 10.88
C TYR A 12 5.57 -2.58 12.22
N VAL A 13 6.39 -1.55 12.49
CA VAL A 13 7.14 -1.41 13.75
C VAL A 13 6.22 -1.05 14.92
N GLU A 14 5.30 -0.11 14.69
CA GLU A 14 4.40 0.42 15.74
C GLU A 14 3.16 -0.45 15.96
N GLY A 15 2.88 -1.41 15.07
CA GLY A 15 1.64 -2.19 15.10
C GLY A 15 0.39 -1.35 14.79
N THR A 16 0.54 -0.23 14.08
CA THR A 16 -0.56 0.69 13.78
C THR A 16 -1.19 0.41 12.42
N PRO A 17 -2.46 0.82 12.18
CA PRO A 17 -3.09 0.65 10.89
C PRO A 17 -2.48 1.55 9.80
N VAL A 18 -2.34 1.02 8.59
CA VAL A 18 -1.96 1.76 7.38
C VAL A 18 -3.07 1.69 6.34
N ARG A 19 -3.21 2.75 5.54
CA ARG A 19 -4.18 2.84 4.44
C ARG A 19 -3.50 2.66 3.08
N ALA A 20 -4.13 1.90 2.19
CA ALA A 20 -3.69 1.68 0.81
C ALA A 20 -4.24 2.75 -0.14
N LEU A 21 -3.69 2.79 -1.36
CA LEU A 21 -4.20 3.61 -2.46
C LEU A 21 -5.69 3.39 -2.74
N CYS A 22 -6.16 2.14 -2.66
CA CYS A 22 -7.58 1.77 -2.83
C CYS A 22 -8.44 2.01 -1.58
N GLY A 23 -7.89 2.61 -0.52
CA GLY A 23 -8.59 2.87 0.73
C GLY A 23 -8.64 1.71 1.73
N LYS A 24 -8.18 0.50 1.40
CA LYS A 24 -8.08 -0.63 2.34
C LYS A 24 -7.22 -0.24 3.54
N VAL A 25 -7.68 -0.55 4.75
CA VAL A 25 -6.93 -0.37 6.00
C VAL A 25 -6.55 -1.73 6.57
N TRP A 26 -5.31 -1.87 7.03
CA TRP A 26 -4.80 -3.07 7.70
C TRP A 26 -3.61 -2.74 8.60
N VAL A 27 -3.32 -3.61 9.57
CA VAL A 27 -2.05 -3.58 10.32
C VAL A 27 -1.07 -4.52 9.61
N PRO A 28 0.11 -4.07 9.16
CA PRO A 28 1.08 -4.93 8.51
C PRO A 28 1.53 -6.09 9.40
N SER A 29 1.74 -7.26 8.81
CA SER A 29 2.26 -8.44 9.51
C SER A 29 3.39 -9.08 8.72
N ARG A 30 4.07 -10.08 9.32
CA ARG A 30 5.13 -10.85 8.67
C ARG A 30 4.67 -11.69 7.49
N ASP A 31 3.37 -11.93 7.35
CA ASP A 31 2.79 -12.74 6.29
C ASP A 31 2.27 -11.84 5.15
N PRO A 32 3.05 -11.67 4.07
CA PRO A 32 2.67 -10.80 2.95
C PRO A 32 1.50 -11.35 2.12
N SER A 33 1.16 -12.65 2.25
CA SER A 33 0.10 -13.28 1.46
C SER A 33 -1.31 -12.83 1.88
N ARG A 34 -1.47 -12.35 3.12
CA ARG A 34 -2.76 -11.87 3.67
C ARG A 34 -3.31 -10.63 2.97
N TYR A 35 -2.45 -9.81 2.40
CA TYR A 35 -2.82 -8.52 1.82
C TYR A 35 -2.23 -8.35 0.41
N PRO A 36 -2.65 -9.19 -0.56
CA PRO A 36 -2.13 -9.14 -1.93
C PRO A 36 -2.45 -7.79 -2.59
N VAL A 37 -1.79 -7.50 -3.70
CA VAL A 37 -2.07 -6.26 -4.46
C VAL A 37 -3.43 -6.40 -5.14
N CYS A 38 -4.37 -5.50 -4.85
CA CYS A 38 -5.65 -5.48 -5.54
C CYS A 38 -5.56 -4.77 -6.91
N PRO A 39 -6.45 -5.09 -7.87
CA PRO A 39 -6.45 -4.49 -9.20
C PRO A 39 -6.55 -2.95 -9.19
N GLU A 40 -7.28 -2.37 -8.23
CA GLU A 40 -7.43 -0.92 -8.10
C GLU A 40 -6.12 -0.24 -7.70
N CYS A 41 -5.39 -0.81 -6.73
CA CYS A 41 -4.05 -0.34 -6.37
C CYS A 41 -3.12 -0.33 -7.59
N THR A 42 -3.17 -1.37 -8.42
CA THR A 42 -2.39 -1.44 -9.67
C THR A 42 -2.78 -0.30 -10.63
N LYS A 43 -4.08 -0.10 -10.89
CA LYS A 43 -4.56 0.99 -11.76
C LYS A 43 -4.12 2.38 -11.27
N ILE A 44 -4.23 2.65 -9.96
CA ILE A 44 -3.82 3.93 -9.38
C ILE A 44 -2.31 4.11 -9.46
N ARG A 45 -1.53 3.08 -9.11
CA ARG A 45 -0.05 3.12 -9.18
C ARG A 45 0.42 3.42 -10.60
N GLU A 46 -0.14 2.77 -11.61
CA GLU A 46 0.22 3.01 -13.01
C GLU A 46 -0.13 4.44 -13.45
N ARG A 47 -1.28 4.99 -13.03
CA ARG A 47 -1.62 6.42 -13.27
C ARG A 47 -0.62 7.36 -12.60
N LEU A 48 -0.23 7.09 -11.35
CA LEU A 48 0.75 7.90 -10.63
C LEU A 48 2.12 7.86 -11.31
N ARG A 49 2.56 6.68 -11.76
CA ARG A 49 3.81 6.52 -12.52
C ARG A 49 3.78 7.35 -13.79
N ARG A 50 2.72 7.25 -14.60
CA ARG A 50 2.58 8.03 -15.85
C ARG A 50 2.62 9.54 -15.61
N ARG A 51 1.96 10.03 -14.55
CA ARG A 51 1.96 11.46 -14.18
C ARG A 51 3.33 11.99 -13.76
N ALA A 52 4.22 11.15 -13.23
CA ALA A 52 5.54 11.58 -12.78
C ALA A 52 6.56 11.76 -13.92
N PHE A 53 6.23 11.31 -15.14
CA PHE A 53 7.08 11.42 -16.33
C PHE A 53 6.53 12.41 -17.37
N ASN A 54 5.41 13.07 -17.08
CA ASN A 54 4.88 14.22 -17.83
C ASN A 54 5.19 15.50 -17.05
#